data_AF-A0A7C7RY11-F1
#
_entry.id   AF-A0A7C7RY11-F1
#
_cell.length_a   1.000
_cell.length_b   1.000
_cell.length_c   1.000
_cell.angle_alpha   90.00
_cell.angle_beta   90.00
_cell.angle_gamma   90.00
#
_symmetry.space_group_name_H-M   'P 1'
#
loop_
_entity.id
_entity.type
_entity.pdbx_description
1 polymer ?
#
loop_
_entity_poly.entity_id
_entity_poly.type
_entity_poly.pdbx_seq_one_letter_code
_entity_poly.pdbx_strand_id
1 'polypeptide(L)'
;MDRRGGRRRRIRPRLGRDAEPGTYPLILILVDEEGHAVLGPLPLGEVTVEGMERLLEPPPTAYAVGVSLGDQVELLGYDLEPESPAPGDRVTLTLYWRALTEMETSYTVFVHLLGAEGEIAAQHDGVPATGTYPTPLWVAREVVADPHPLDLPSDLPPGTYSLEIGMYVVETGARLAVSGSPDGAIRLQLSIQP
;
A
#
# COMPACT_ATOMS: atom_id res chain seq x y z
N MET A 1 -4.90 40.12 33.24
CA MET A 1 -3.75 39.37 32.71
C MET A 1 -4.33 38.17 31.97
N ASP A 2 -4.76 38.37 30.72
CA ASP A 2 -5.58 37.42 29.97
C ASP A 2 -4.72 36.70 28.92
N ARG A 3 -4.54 35.39 29.11
CA ARG A 3 -3.80 34.52 28.19
C ARG A 3 -4.76 34.09 27.09
N ARG A 4 -4.82 34.83 25.98
CA ARG A 4 -5.48 34.35 24.75
C ARG A 4 -4.71 33.15 24.22
N GLY A 5 -5.17 31.95 24.56
CA GLY A 5 -4.65 30.69 24.02
C GLY A 5 -4.88 30.62 22.52
N GLY A 6 -3.82 30.81 21.73
CA GLY A 6 -3.88 30.63 20.28
C GLY A 6 -4.28 29.20 19.94
N ARG A 7 -5.37 29.01 19.20
CA ARG A 7 -5.75 27.71 18.64
C ARG A 7 -4.68 27.28 17.64
N ARG A 8 -3.92 26.24 17.97
CA ARG A 8 -2.98 25.60 17.04
C ARG A 8 -3.74 24.66 16.13
N ARG A 9 -3.64 24.83 14.82
CA ARG A 9 -4.13 23.88 13.81
C ARG A 9 -2.94 23.26 13.10
N ARG A 10 -2.88 21.93 13.06
CA ARG A 10 -1.90 21.21 12.25
C ARG A 10 -2.49 21.03 10.85
N ILE A 11 -1.73 21.42 9.84
CA ILE A 11 -2.04 21.19 8.43
C ILE A 11 -1.00 20.19 7.91
N ARG A 12 -1.45 19.22 7.12
CA ARG A 12 -0.57 18.25 6.43
C ARG A 12 -0.85 18.37 4.93
N PRO A 13 -0.17 19.31 4.23
CA PRO A 13 -0.28 19.39 2.77
C PRO A 13 0.10 18.05 2.17
N ARG A 14 -0.60 17.63 1.11
CA ARG A 14 -0.24 16.45 0.32
C ARG A 14 0.39 16.93 -0.97
N LEU A 15 1.53 16.35 -1.33
CA LEU A 15 2.12 16.52 -2.63
C LEU A 15 1.50 15.50 -3.59
N GLY A 16 1.20 15.93 -4.81
CA GLY A 16 0.72 15.03 -5.86
C GLY A 16 1.85 14.14 -6.40
N ARG A 17 1.49 13.09 -7.13
CA ARG A 17 2.43 12.16 -7.77
C ARG A 17 3.35 12.80 -8.82
N ASP A 18 3.00 14.01 -9.26
CA ASP A 18 3.73 14.84 -10.23
C ASP A 18 4.53 15.98 -9.58
N ALA A 19 4.67 15.97 -8.26
CA ALA A 19 5.51 16.95 -7.58
C ALA A 19 6.98 16.74 -7.99
N GLU A 20 7.53 17.72 -8.69
CA GLU A 20 8.92 17.69 -9.11
C GLU A 20 9.86 17.69 -7.90
N PRO A 21 10.99 16.97 -7.95
CA PRO A 21 12.01 17.06 -6.93
C PRO A 21 12.60 18.47 -6.87
N GLY A 22 12.87 18.95 -5.67
CA GLY A 22 13.48 20.26 -5.50
C GLY A 22 13.24 20.88 -4.14
N THR A 23 13.81 22.06 -3.95
CA THR A 23 13.62 22.86 -2.74
C THR A 23 12.59 23.95 -3.02
N TYR A 24 11.49 23.92 -2.28
CA TYR A 24 10.36 24.83 -2.45
C TYR A 24 10.21 25.76 -1.24
N PRO A 25 9.95 27.06 -1.44
CA PRO A 25 9.61 27.94 -0.34
C PRO A 25 8.21 27.60 0.18
N LEU A 26 8.08 27.33 1.48
CA LEU A 26 6.80 27.23 2.16
C LEU A 26 6.37 28.63 2.59
N ILE A 27 5.26 29.12 2.04
CA ILE A 27 4.72 30.45 2.36
C ILE A 27 3.32 30.35 2.99
N LEU A 28 3.03 31.24 3.93
CA LEU A 28 1.70 31.43 4.49
C LEU A 28 1.10 32.72 3.96
N ILE A 29 -0.11 32.62 3.41
CA ILE A 29 -0.95 33.75 3.01
C ILE A 29 -2.27 33.61 3.76
N LEU A 30 -2.68 34.67 4.45
CA LEU A 30 -4.04 34.82 4.97
C LEU A 30 -4.85 35.51 3.88
N VAL A 31 -6.01 34.94 3.55
CA VAL A 31 -6.94 35.53 2.60
C VAL A 31 -8.27 35.87 3.29
N ASP A 32 -9.02 36.84 2.76
CA ASP A 32 -10.40 37.12 3.17
C ASP A 32 -11.38 36.09 2.57
N GLU A 33 -12.68 36.30 2.79
CA GLU A 33 -13.75 35.43 2.29
C GLU A 33 -13.85 35.47 0.75
N GLU A 34 -13.39 36.54 0.10
CA GLU A 34 -13.33 36.67 -1.35
C GLU A 34 -12.05 36.09 -1.96
N GLY A 35 -11.10 35.64 -1.11
CA GLY A 35 -9.83 35.05 -1.52
C GLY A 35 -8.71 36.07 -1.74
N HIS A 36 -8.92 37.36 -1.44
CA HIS A 36 -7.87 38.36 -1.53
C HIS A 36 -6.92 38.25 -0.35
N ALA A 37 -5.62 38.43 -0.59
CA ALA A 37 -4.62 38.36 0.47
C ALA A 37 -4.78 39.52 1.48
N VAL A 38 -4.99 39.16 2.75
CA VAL A 38 -5.08 40.07 3.90
C VAL A 38 -3.77 40.12 4.69
N LEU A 39 -2.99 39.04 4.70
CA LEU A 39 -1.67 38.97 5.33
C LEU A 39 -0.74 38.03 4.54
N GLY A 40 0.55 38.36 4.49
CA GLY A 40 1.57 37.55 3.81
C GLY A 40 1.97 38.13 2.44
N PRO A 41 2.84 37.43 1.68
CA PRO A 41 3.38 36.11 1.98
C PRO A 41 4.38 36.13 3.14
N LEU A 42 4.17 35.27 4.12
CA LEU A 42 5.11 35.04 5.22
C LEU A 42 5.90 33.75 4.92
N PRO A 43 7.22 33.82 4.67
CA PRO A 43 8.06 32.64 4.52
C PRO A 43 8.08 31.85 5.84
N LEU A 44 7.76 30.56 5.76
CA LEU A 44 7.83 29.62 6.86
C LEU A 44 9.12 28.77 6.82
N GLY A 45 9.85 28.83 5.71
CA GLY A 45 11.09 28.08 5.47
C GLY A 45 11.09 27.44 4.09
N GLU A 46 11.99 26.49 3.90
CA GLU A 46 12.08 25.68 2.68
C GLU A 46 11.69 24.23 2.99
N VAL A 47 11.10 23.56 2.00
CA VAL A 47 10.79 22.13 2.03
C VAL A 47 11.51 21.49 0.87
N THR A 48 12.30 20.45 1.14
CA THR A 48 12.89 19.62 0.10
C THR A 48 11.91 18.49 -0.24
N VAL A 49 11.51 18.44 -1.51
CA VAL A 49 10.82 17.31 -2.11
C VAL A 49 11.89 16.44 -2.74
N GLU A 50 12.08 15.25 -2.19
CA GLU A 50 12.97 14.25 -2.77
C GLU A 50 12.22 13.50 -3.87
N GLY A 51 12.91 13.25 -4.98
CA GLY A 51 12.35 12.43 -6.06
C GLY A 51 12.25 10.98 -5.61
N MET A 52 11.11 10.37 -5.88
CA MET A 52 10.93 8.94 -5.65
C MET A 52 11.57 8.17 -6.80
N GLU A 53 12.58 7.37 -6.49
CA GLU A 53 13.13 6.43 -7.47
C GLU A 53 12.06 5.37 -7.76
N ARG A 54 11.57 5.37 -9.00
CA ARG A 54 10.53 4.45 -9.45
C ARG A 54 11.16 3.26 -10.15
N LEU A 55 10.82 2.07 -9.69
CA LEU A 55 11.21 0.84 -10.37
C LEU A 55 10.25 0.60 -11.53
N LEU A 56 10.76 0.47 -12.75
CA LEU A 56 9.94 0.12 -13.92
C LEU A 56 10.17 -1.34 -14.36
N GLU A 57 11.33 -1.86 -14.02
CA GLU A 57 11.69 -3.25 -14.25
C GLU A 57 11.46 -4.03 -12.96
N PRO A 58 10.73 -5.15 -13.02
CA PRO A 58 10.50 -5.94 -11.83
C PRO A 58 11.80 -6.62 -11.42
N PRO A 59 12.10 -6.70 -10.12
CA PRO A 59 13.15 -7.56 -9.65
C PRO A 59 12.83 -9.01 -10.04
N PRO A 60 13.85 -9.90 -10.14
CA PRO A 60 13.61 -11.32 -10.23
C PRO A 60 12.79 -11.76 -9.01
N THR A 61 11.55 -12.20 -9.24
CA THR A 61 10.68 -12.73 -8.19
C THR A 61 10.86 -14.24 -8.10
N ALA A 62 10.90 -14.79 -6.89
CA ALA A 62 10.98 -16.23 -6.66
C ALA A 62 9.78 -16.97 -7.25
N TYR A 63 8.58 -16.39 -7.13
CA TYR A 63 7.33 -16.99 -7.61
C TYR A 63 6.57 -16.03 -8.52
N ALA A 64 6.52 -16.35 -9.82
CA ALA A 64 5.74 -15.58 -10.80
C ALA A 64 4.24 -15.89 -10.72
N VAL A 65 3.39 -14.87 -10.87
CA VAL A 65 1.93 -14.97 -10.82
C VAL A 65 1.28 -14.43 -12.10
N GLY A 66 1.46 -13.15 -12.43
CA GLY A 66 0.96 -12.52 -13.65
C GLY A 66 -0.57 -12.40 -13.74
N VAL A 67 -1.22 -11.94 -12.67
CA VAL A 67 -2.69 -11.80 -12.61
C VAL A 67 -3.10 -10.35 -12.44
N SER A 68 -4.02 -9.87 -13.29
CA SER A 68 -4.55 -8.51 -13.24
C SER A 68 -5.79 -8.39 -12.35
N LEU A 69 -5.91 -7.25 -11.65
CA LEU A 69 -7.04 -6.87 -10.82
C LEU A 69 -7.68 -5.60 -11.38
N GLY A 70 -8.96 -5.71 -11.75
CA GLY A 70 -9.81 -4.61 -12.24
C GLY A 70 -9.21 -3.81 -13.40
N ASP A 71 -8.39 -4.45 -14.23
CA ASP A 71 -7.61 -3.84 -15.33
C ASP A 71 -6.76 -2.62 -14.92
N GLN A 72 -6.48 -2.47 -13.62
CA GLN A 72 -5.76 -1.33 -13.04
C GLN A 72 -4.35 -1.68 -12.57
N VAL A 73 -4.18 -2.89 -12.05
CA VAL A 73 -2.93 -3.34 -11.42
C VAL A 73 -2.73 -4.83 -11.70
N GLU A 74 -1.48 -5.26 -11.78
CA GLU A 74 -1.08 -6.65 -11.99
C GLU A 74 -0.22 -7.12 -10.82
N LEU A 75 -0.54 -8.28 -10.24
CA LEU A 75 0.37 -9.01 -9.36
C LEU A 75 1.37 -9.77 -10.23
N LEU A 76 2.60 -9.28 -10.30
CA LEU A 76 3.66 -9.90 -11.11
C LEU A 76 4.15 -11.20 -10.48
N GLY A 77 4.32 -11.19 -9.17
CA GLY A 77 4.90 -12.29 -8.42
C GLY A 77 5.10 -11.92 -6.96
N TYR A 78 5.75 -12.80 -6.22
CA TYR A 78 6.04 -12.59 -4.80
C TYR A 78 7.31 -13.32 -4.37
N ASP A 79 7.85 -12.86 -3.23
CA ASP A 79 8.90 -13.51 -2.46
C ASP A 79 8.37 -13.85 -1.06
N LEU A 80 8.94 -14.89 -0.45
CA LEU A 80 8.62 -15.35 0.91
C LEU A 80 9.91 -15.45 1.73
N GLU A 81 9.93 -14.81 2.89
CA GLU A 81 11.03 -14.91 3.85
C GLU A 81 10.47 -15.31 5.23
N PRO A 82 10.82 -16.49 5.78
CA PRO A 82 11.60 -17.55 5.13
C PRO A 82 10.83 -18.24 3.99
N GLU A 83 11.55 -18.84 3.04
CA GLU A 83 10.94 -19.57 1.91
C GLU A 83 10.19 -20.84 2.34
N SER A 84 10.53 -21.40 3.49
CA SER A 84 9.93 -22.61 4.07
C SER A 84 9.47 -22.33 5.49
N PRO A 85 8.30 -21.67 5.65
CA PRO A 85 7.82 -21.25 6.96
C PRO A 85 7.34 -22.41 7.82
N ALA A 86 7.56 -22.31 9.13
CA ALA A 86 7.12 -23.24 10.16
C ALA A 86 6.14 -22.57 11.15
N PRO A 87 5.42 -23.34 11.97
CA PRO A 87 4.53 -22.78 12.99
C PRO A 87 5.28 -21.86 13.96
N GLY A 88 4.69 -20.70 14.24
CA GLY A 88 5.30 -19.68 15.11
C GLY A 88 6.26 -18.71 14.40
N ASP A 89 6.57 -18.94 13.12
CA ASP A 89 7.39 -18.02 12.35
C ASP A 89 6.69 -16.70 12.08
N ARG A 90 7.51 -15.66 11.91
CA ARG A 90 7.09 -14.42 11.27
C ARG A 90 7.51 -14.45 9.81
N VAL A 91 6.53 -14.63 8.93
CA VAL A 91 6.74 -14.70 7.49
C VAL A 91 6.55 -13.32 6.89
N THR A 92 7.46 -12.88 6.03
CA THR A 92 7.28 -11.68 5.22
C THR A 92 6.98 -12.10 3.79
N LEU A 93 5.75 -11.89 3.36
CA LEU A 93 5.32 -12.04 1.97
C LEU A 93 5.52 -10.70 1.27
N THR A 94 6.48 -10.61 0.35
CA THR A 94 6.66 -9.40 -0.47
C THR A 94 5.95 -9.58 -1.79
N LEU A 95 4.89 -8.80 -2.01
CA LEU A 95 4.14 -8.78 -3.25
C LEU A 95 4.74 -7.76 -4.22
N TYR A 96 4.86 -8.13 -5.49
CA TYR A 96 5.34 -7.23 -6.53
C TYR A 96 4.19 -6.84 -7.46
N TRP A 97 3.75 -5.59 -7.32
CA TRP A 97 2.65 -5.03 -8.09
C TRP A 97 3.17 -4.23 -9.26
N ARG A 98 2.47 -4.28 -10.40
CA ARG A 98 2.66 -3.34 -11.51
C ARG A 98 1.40 -2.52 -11.71
N ALA A 99 1.53 -1.20 -11.66
CA ALA A 99 0.45 -0.31 -12.09
C ALA A 99 0.27 -0.42 -13.61
N LEU A 100 -0.93 -0.76 -14.07
CA LEU A 100 -1.29 -0.77 -15.49
C LEU A 100 -1.75 0.62 -15.96
N THR A 101 -2.38 1.36 -15.04
CA THR A 101 -2.80 2.75 -15.22
C THR A 101 -2.59 3.53 -13.93
N GLU A 102 -2.65 4.86 -14.02
CA GLU A 102 -2.83 5.71 -12.85
C GLU A 102 -4.18 5.43 -12.19
N MET A 103 -4.15 5.28 -10.86
CA MET A 103 -5.32 5.01 -10.03
C MET A 103 -5.65 6.24 -9.20
N GLU A 104 -6.91 6.65 -9.13
CA GLU A 104 -7.36 7.74 -8.25
C GLU A 104 -7.84 7.23 -6.89
N THR A 105 -8.20 5.94 -6.84
CA THR A 105 -8.71 5.29 -5.63
C THR A 105 -7.54 4.75 -4.81
N SER A 106 -7.59 5.01 -3.50
CA SER A 106 -6.65 4.43 -2.54
C SER A 106 -7.13 3.04 -2.14
N TYR A 107 -6.44 2.01 -2.63
CA TYR A 107 -6.75 0.62 -2.29
C TYR A 107 -5.95 0.15 -1.08
N THR A 108 -6.56 -0.72 -0.29
CA THR A 108 -5.92 -1.55 0.73
C THR A 108 -5.71 -2.93 0.15
N VAL A 109 -4.51 -3.48 0.30
CA VAL A 109 -4.20 -4.88 -0.04
C VAL A 109 -4.57 -5.75 1.15
N PHE A 110 -5.31 -6.84 0.91
CA PHE A 110 -5.55 -7.88 1.89
C PHE A 110 -4.71 -9.11 1.54
N VAL A 111 -4.21 -9.77 2.59
CA VAL A 111 -3.51 -11.05 2.51
C VAL A 111 -4.07 -11.93 3.61
N HIS A 112 -4.73 -13.03 3.25
CA HIS A 112 -5.28 -13.99 4.21
C HIS A 112 -4.67 -15.36 3.98
N LEU A 113 -4.13 -15.96 5.05
CA LEU A 113 -3.75 -17.37 5.08
C LEU A 113 -4.93 -18.17 5.63
N LEU A 114 -5.49 -19.05 4.81
CA LEU A 114 -6.67 -19.84 5.12
C LEU A 114 -6.33 -21.32 5.27
N GLY A 115 -6.89 -21.95 6.30
CA GLY A 115 -6.86 -23.40 6.46
C GLY A 115 -7.89 -24.11 5.59
N ALA A 116 -8.02 -25.42 5.79
CA ALA A 116 -8.78 -26.31 4.89
C ALA A 116 -10.30 -26.04 4.92
N GLU A 117 -10.80 -25.45 5.99
CA GLU A 117 -12.22 -25.16 6.20
C GLU A 117 -12.56 -23.69 5.90
N GLY A 118 -11.58 -22.92 5.40
CA GLY A 118 -11.70 -21.50 5.08
C GLY A 118 -11.51 -20.57 6.28
N GLU A 119 -11.08 -21.11 7.42
CA GLU A 119 -10.72 -20.37 8.61
C GLU A 119 -9.43 -19.57 8.42
N ILE A 120 -9.41 -18.33 8.90
CA ILE A 120 -8.22 -17.47 8.81
C ILE A 120 -7.21 -17.90 9.87
N ALA A 121 -6.08 -18.43 9.43
CA ALA A 121 -4.94 -18.77 10.28
C ALA A 121 -4.06 -17.55 10.59
N ALA A 122 -3.84 -16.68 9.59
CA ALA A 122 -3.11 -15.43 9.72
C ALA A 122 -3.58 -14.44 8.65
N GLN A 123 -3.40 -13.15 8.87
CA GLN A 123 -3.78 -12.12 7.89
C GLN A 123 -2.98 -10.83 8.04
N HIS A 124 -2.88 -10.08 6.96
CA HIS A 124 -2.37 -8.71 6.96
C HIS A 124 -3.05 -7.86 5.89
N ASP A 125 -3.75 -6.83 6.36
CA ASP A 125 -4.41 -5.83 5.52
C ASP A 125 -3.70 -4.49 5.68
N GLY A 126 -3.31 -3.87 4.57
CA GLY A 126 -2.52 -2.65 4.62
C GLY A 126 -2.58 -1.83 3.33
N VAL A 127 -2.39 -0.53 3.50
CA VAL A 127 -2.02 0.33 2.36
C VAL A 127 -0.63 -0.11 1.89
N PRO A 128 -0.36 -0.14 0.58
CA PRO A 128 0.90 -0.68 0.07
C PRO A 128 2.17 0.01 0.61
N ALA A 129 3.28 -0.72 0.54
CA ALA A 129 4.60 -0.34 1.05
C ALA A 129 4.53 0.08 2.53
N THR A 130 3.89 -0.77 3.35
CA THR A 130 3.73 -0.54 4.80
C THR A 130 3.06 0.81 5.12
N GLY A 131 2.09 1.20 4.28
CA GLY A 131 1.32 2.43 4.43
C GLY A 131 2.04 3.70 3.97
N THR A 132 3.20 3.59 3.33
CA THR A 132 3.97 4.75 2.87
C THR A 132 3.72 5.10 1.40
N TYR A 133 3.23 4.15 0.60
CA TYR A 133 3.08 4.36 -0.85
C TYR A 133 1.71 3.90 -1.37
N PRO A 134 0.63 4.63 -1.05
CA PRO A 134 -0.71 4.29 -1.51
C PRO A 134 -0.84 4.32 -3.03
N THR A 135 -1.77 3.52 -3.57
CA THR A 135 -2.01 3.36 -5.01
C THR A 135 -2.19 4.65 -5.82
N PRO A 136 -2.71 5.78 -5.27
CA PRO A 136 -2.78 7.04 -6.00
C PRO A 136 -1.46 7.76 -6.19
N LEU A 137 -0.34 7.23 -5.68
CA LEU A 137 0.98 7.76 -5.98
C LEU A 137 1.70 6.98 -7.09
N TRP A 138 1.16 5.83 -7.49
CA TRP A 138 1.77 4.96 -8.49
C TRP A 138 1.52 5.52 -9.87
N VAL A 139 2.50 5.39 -10.76
CA VAL A 139 2.34 5.75 -12.19
C VAL A 139 2.33 4.51 -13.07
N ALA A 140 1.80 4.65 -14.28
CA ALA A 140 1.73 3.53 -15.23
C ALA A 140 3.11 2.88 -15.45
N ARG A 141 3.12 1.55 -15.44
CA ARG A 141 4.27 0.65 -15.55
C ARG A 141 5.20 0.61 -14.34
N GLU A 142 4.94 1.40 -13.31
CA GLU A 142 5.71 1.33 -12.07
C GLU A 142 5.50 -0.02 -11.38
N VAL A 143 6.59 -0.54 -10.82
CA VAL A 143 6.65 -1.75 -10.02
C VAL A 143 6.84 -1.35 -8.56
N VAL A 144 5.96 -1.84 -7.70
CA VAL A 144 5.98 -1.56 -6.26
C VAL A 144 6.16 -2.86 -5.49
N ALA A 145 7.19 -2.90 -4.66
CA ALA A 145 7.41 -3.96 -3.68
C ALA A 145 6.58 -3.66 -2.43
N ASP A 146 5.80 -4.63 -1.99
CA ASP A 146 4.80 -4.45 -0.95
C ASP A 146 4.89 -5.59 0.08
N PRO A 147 5.60 -5.36 1.20
CA PRO A 147 5.78 -6.38 2.23
C PRO A 147 4.57 -6.49 3.16
N HIS A 148 4.07 -7.71 3.30
CA HIS A 148 3.00 -8.13 4.21
C HIS A 148 3.55 -9.11 5.25
N PRO A 149 3.81 -8.68 6.49
CA PRO A 149 4.20 -9.57 7.57
C PRO A 149 2.99 -10.39 8.06
N LEU A 150 3.16 -11.71 8.15
CA LEU A 150 2.21 -12.67 8.69
C LEU A 150 2.85 -13.35 9.90
N ASP A 151 2.29 -13.13 11.08
CA ASP A 151 2.70 -13.83 12.29
C ASP A 151 1.92 -15.16 12.37
N LEU A 152 2.60 -16.29 12.13
CA LEU A 152 1.96 -17.61 12.13
C LEU A 152 1.72 -18.10 13.56
N PRO A 153 0.54 -18.67 13.88
CA PRO A 153 0.32 -19.30 15.17
C PRO A 153 1.32 -20.43 15.45
N SER A 154 1.81 -20.55 16.68
CA SER A 154 2.75 -21.60 17.08
C SER A 154 2.13 -23.00 17.10
N ASP A 155 0.81 -23.08 17.17
CA ASP A 155 0.01 -24.31 17.13
C ASP A 155 -0.57 -24.58 15.74
N LEU A 156 -0.19 -23.80 14.72
CA LEU A 156 -0.61 -24.00 13.34
C LEU A 156 -0.18 -25.40 12.85
N PRO A 157 -1.11 -26.28 12.44
CA PRO A 157 -0.72 -27.59 11.93
C PRO A 157 0.15 -27.46 10.66
N PRO A 158 1.23 -28.25 10.50
CA PRO A 158 1.93 -28.34 9.23
C PRO A 158 0.99 -28.83 8.13
N GLY A 159 1.12 -28.27 6.93
CA GLY A 159 0.19 -28.57 5.84
C GLY A 159 0.20 -27.55 4.72
N THR A 160 -0.72 -27.73 3.76
CA THR A 160 -0.93 -26.77 2.68
C THR A 160 -2.11 -25.87 3.01
N TYR A 161 -1.87 -24.57 2.93
CA TYR A 161 -2.82 -23.50 3.21
C TYR A 161 -3.10 -22.71 1.92
N SER A 162 -4.27 -22.09 1.84
CA SER A 162 -4.61 -21.18 0.75
C SER A 162 -4.22 -19.76 1.14
N LEU A 163 -3.47 -19.07 0.29
CA LEU A 163 -3.14 -17.66 0.43
C LEU A 163 -4.06 -16.86 -0.50
N GLU A 164 -4.95 -16.06 0.08
CA GLU A 164 -5.84 -15.17 -0.65
C GLU A 164 -5.30 -13.74 -0.64
N ILE A 165 -5.15 -13.16 -1.84
CA ILE A 165 -4.58 -11.83 -2.04
C ILE A 165 -5.53 -11.01 -2.91
N GLY A 166 -5.72 -9.75 -2.56
CA GLY A 166 -6.44 -8.83 -3.42
C GLY A 166 -6.43 -7.40 -2.92
N MET A 167 -7.19 -6.54 -3.58
CA MET A 167 -7.29 -5.12 -3.24
C MET A 167 -8.74 -4.70 -3.05
N TYR A 168 -8.99 -3.83 -2.07
CA TYR A 168 -10.31 -3.30 -1.78
C TYR A 168 -10.29 -1.84 -1.36
N VAL A 169 -11.44 -1.18 -1.46
CA VAL A 169 -11.66 0.19 -1.01
C VAL A 169 -12.11 0.15 0.45
N VAL A 170 -11.33 0.72 1.37
CA VAL A 170 -11.58 0.59 2.81
C VAL A 170 -12.94 1.15 3.24
N GLU A 171 -13.41 2.21 2.59
CA GLU A 171 -14.67 2.89 2.93
C GLU A 171 -15.91 2.07 2.55
N THR A 172 -15.82 1.21 1.53
CA THR A 172 -16.98 0.52 0.96
C THR A 172 -16.87 -1.01 1.03
N GLY A 173 -15.67 -1.54 1.26
CA GLY A 173 -15.38 -2.97 1.13
C GLY A 173 -15.36 -3.48 -0.32
N ALA A 174 -15.56 -2.61 -1.31
CA ALA A 174 -15.58 -3.01 -2.71
C ALA A 174 -14.20 -3.51 -3.15
N ARG A 175 -14.14 -4.73 -3.69
CA ARG A 175 -12.92 -5.37 -4.17
C ARG A 175 -12.69 -5.11 -5.65
N LEU A 176 -11.43 -5.01 -6.06
CA LEU A 176 -11.08 -5.10 -7.47
C LEU A 176 -11.42 -6.50 -8.00
N ALA A 177 -11.97 -6.55 -9.21
CA ALA A 177 -12.34 -7.81 -9.84
C ALA A 177 -11.11 -8.60 -10.28
N VAL A 178 -11.16 -9.91 -10.14
CA VAL A 178 -10.13 -10.83 -10.66
C VAL A 178 -10.79 -11.78 -11.63
N SER A 179 -10.22 -11.94 -12.83
CA SER A 179 -10.79 -12.84 -13.84
C SER A 179 -10.89 -14.27 -13.30
N GLY A 180 -12.09 -14.86 -13.36
CA GLY A 180 -12.36 -16.19 -12.83
C GLY A 180 -12.50 -16.29 -11.30
N SER A 181 -12.38 -15.18 -10.56
CA SER A 181 -12.61 -15.12 -9.11
C SER A 181 -13.74 -14.12 -8.80
N PRO A 182 -14.96 -14.60 -8.49
CA PRO A 182 -16.11 -13.73 -8.25
C PRO A 182 -15.97 -12.86 -7.00
N ASP A 183 -15.06 -13.22 -6.10
CA ASP A 183 -14.78 -12.55 -4.84
C ASP A 183 -13.53 -11.66 -4.87
N GLY A 184 -12.90 -11.49 -6.04
CA GLY A 184 -11.79 -10.57 -6.26
C GLY A 184 -10.48 -10.99 -5.57
N ALA A 185 -10.29 -12.29 -5.34
CA ALA A 185 -9.13 -12.85 -4.66
C ALA A 185 -8.30 -13.73 -5.59
N ILE A 186 -7.01 -13.40 -5.69
CA ILE A 186 -5.99 -14.30 -6.22
C ILE A 186 -5.73 -15.37 -5.16
N ARG A 187 -5.70 -16.65 -5.56
CA ARG A 187 -5.49 -17.78 -4.67
C ARG A 187 -4.20 -18.50 -5.02
N LEU A 188 -3.29 -18.58 -4.05
CA LEU A 188 -2.02 -19.28 -4.14
C LEU A 188 -1.95 -20.35 -3.04
N GLN A 189 -0.99 -21.26 -3.13
CA GLN A 189 -0.76 -22.26 -2.08
C GLN A 189 0.51 -21.93 -1.29
N LEU A 190 0.43 -22.05 0.03
CA LEU A 190 1.57 -21.95 0.94
C LEU A 190 1.71 -23.25 1.73
N SER A 191 2.89 -23.83 1.74
CA SER A 191 3.18 -25.03 2.54
C SER A 191 3.89 -24.64 3.84
N ILE A 192 3.26 -24.97 4.97
CA ILE A 192 3.85 -24.85 6.30
C ILE A 192 4.59 -26.15 6.62
N GLN A 193 5.88 -26.04 6.89
CA GLN A 193 6.76 -27.15 7.22
C GLN A 193 6.65 -27.52 8.72
N PRO A 194 7.03 -28.74 9.13
CA PRO A 194 7.07 -29.16 10.52
C PRO A 194 8.04 -28.38 11.41
#